data_AF-A0A2E9IIA3-F1
#
_entry.id   AF-A0A2E9IIA3-F1
#
_cell.length_a   1.000
_cell.length_b   1.000
_cell.length_c   1.000
_cell.angle_alpha   90.00
_cell.angle_beta   90.00
_cell.angle_gamma   90.00
#
_symmetry.space_group_name_H-M   'P 1'
#
loop_
_entity.id
_entity.type
_entity.pdbx_description
1 polymer ?
#
loop_
_entity_poly.entity_id
_entity_poly.type
_entity_poly.pdbx_seq_one_letter_code
_entity_poly.pdbx_strand_id
1 'polypeptide(L)'
;MSITKAVADVANNVLDKFVQDKDLKEQLAHNLQVELIELDKAQIEVNKEAAKSTNWFVAAARPSILWICAFSLGVHYCILPVATWIAVVAGTDLQLEALEFDFSQLTTILLALLGMSSLRSVEKVKGVAR
;
A
#
# COMPACT_ATOMS: atom_id res chain seq x y z
N MET A 1 -3.17 4.43 -7.40
CA MET A 1 -2.77 4.83 -8.77
C MET A 1 -1.89 6.05 -8.58
N SER A 2 -0.57 5.85 -8.64
CA SER A 2 0.42 6.85 -8.21
C SER A 2 0.18 8.15 -8.98
N ILE A 3 0.29 9.29 -8.29
CA ILE A 3 0.09 10.65 -8.82
C ILE A 3 0.84 10.83 -10.14
N THR A 4 1.96 10.15 -10.31
CA THR A 4 2.73 10.04 -11.54
C THR A 4 1.97 9.55 -12.78
N LYS A 5 1.07 8.57 -12.66
CA LYS A 5 0.22 8.14 -13.80
C LYS A 5 -0.85 9.17 -14.14
N ALA A 6 -1.43 9.82 -13.14
CA ALA A 6 -2.43 10.88 -13.35
C ALA A 6 -1.79 12.12 -13.98
N VAL A 7 -0.59 12.50 -13.53
CA VAL A 7 0.20 13.59 -14.11
C VAL A 7 0.65 13.22 -15.53
N ALA A 8 1.08 11.98 -15.78
CA ALA A 8 1.42 11.52 -17.12
C ALA A 8 0.21 11.52 -18.08
N ASP A 9 -1.00 11.16 -17.63
CA ASP A 9 -2.22 11.17 -18.46
C ASP A 9 -2.69 12.60 -18.80
N VAL A 10 -2.58 13.52 -17.84
CA VAL A 10 -2.86 14.95 -18.07
C VAL A 10 -1.81 15.55 -19.00
N ALA A 11 -0.53 15.23 -18.80
CA ALA A 11 0.55 15.63 -19.70
C ALA A 11 0.35 15.07 -21.11
N ASN A 12 -0.06 13.81 -21.25
CA ASN A 12 -0.36 13.19 -22.53
C ASN A 12 -1.59 13.80 -23.22
N ASN A 13 -2.65 14.16 -22.48
CA ASN A 13 -3.81 14.88 -23.05
C ASN A 13 -3.46 16.29 -23.54
N VAL A 14 -2.55 16.97 -22.83
CA VAL A 14 -2.03 18.27 -23.24
C VAL A 14 -1.08 18.12 -24.44
N LEU A 15 -0.22 17.10 -24.44
CA LEU A 15 0.65 16.76 -25.58
C LEU A 15 -0.15 16.40 -26.82
N ASP A 16 -1.21 15.59 -26.72
CA ASP A 16 -2.09 15.23 -27.86
C ASP A 16 -2.80 16.45 -28.45
N LYS A 17 -3.09 17.47 -27.64
CA LYS A 17 -3.72 18.71 -28.11
C LYS A 17 -2.75 19.70 -28.75
N PHE A 18 -1.45 19.64 -28.41
CA PHE A 18 -0.47 20.67 -28.80
C PHE A 18 0.74 20.15 -29.59
N VAL A 19 0.92 18.84 -29.74
CA VAL A 19 2.05 18.20 -30.44
C VAL A 19 1.55 17.09 -31.36
N GLN A 20 1.62 17.33 -32.68
CA GLN A 20 1.20 16.36 -33.72
C GLN A 20 2.30 15.35 -34.12
N ASP A 21 3.57 15.58 -33.74
CA ASP A 21 4.71 14.74 -34.12
C ASP A 21 4.91 13.55 -33.18
N LYS A 22 4.91 12.32 -33.74
CA LYS A 22 5.07 11.06 -32.99
C LYS A 22 6.42 10.94 -32.28
N ASP A 23 7.50 11.38 -32.92
CA ASP A 23 8.86 11.29 -32.34
C ASP A 23 9.03 12.20 -31.13
N LEU A 24 8.45 13.40 -31.15
CA LEU A 24 8.52 14.34 -30.03
C LEU A 24 7.74 13.80 -28.81
N LYS A 25 6.61 13.11 -29.05
CA LYS A 25 5.79 12.48 -28.01
C LYS A 25 6.51 11.32 -27.34
N GLU A 26 7.19 10.46 -28.10
CA GLU A 26 7.98 9.35 -27.54
C GLU A 26 9.19 9.87 -26.74
N GLN A 27 9.86 10.91 -27.21
CA GLN A 27 10.93 11.58 -26.46
C GLN A 27 10.41 12.20 -25.16
N LEU A 28 9.27 12.91 -25.20
CA LEU A 28 8.66 13.47 -23.98
C LEU A 28 8.20 12.37 -23.02
N ALA A 29 7.60 11.28 -23.51
CA ALA A 29 7.19 10.16 -22.68
C ALA A 29 8.40 9.49 -22.01
N HIS A 30 9.52 9.35 -22.72
CA HIS A 30 10.78 8.85 -22.17
C HIS A 30 11.35 9.79 -21.11
N ASN A 31 11.44 11.10 -21.40
CA ASN A 31 11.94 12.09 -20.44
C ASN A 31 11.09 12.13 -19.16
N LEU A 32 9.76 12.04 -19.32
CA LEU A 32 8.86 11.96 -18.18
C LEU A 32 9.13 10.70 -17.35
N GLN A 33 9.28 9.52 -17.99
CA GLN A 33 9.64 8.29 -17.29
C GLN A 33 10.97 8.40 -16.53
N VAL A 34 11.98 9.05 -17.12
CA VAL A 34 13.26 9.30 -16.45
C VAL A 34 13.08 10.17 -15.21
N GLU A 35 12.33 11.27 -15.30
CA GLU A 35 12.01 12.13 -14.16
C GLU A 35 11.23 11.37 -13.07
N LEU A 36 10.32 10.46 -13.46
CA LEU A 36 9.58 9.65 -12.49
C LEU A 36 10.50 8.69 -11.73
N ILE A 37 11.43 8.04 -12.44
CA ILE A 37 12.42 7.15 -11.83
C ILE A 37 13.35 7.94 -10.90
N GLU A 38 13.70 9.17 -11.26
CA GLU A 38 14.51 10.05 -10.42
C GLU A 38 13.77 10.47 -9.15
N LEU A 39 12.49 10.82 -9.25
CA LEU A 39 11.64 11.11 -8.10
C LEU A 39 11.53 9.90 -7.15
N ASP A 40 11.35 8.70 -7.70
CA ASP A 40 11.30 7.46 -6.92
C ASP A 40 12.63 7.20 -6.20
N LYS A 41 13.77 7.45 -6.86
CA LYS A 41 15.11 7.36 -6.23
C LYS A 41 15.27 8.36 -5.08
N ALA A 42 14.89 9.63 -5.29
CA ALA A 42 14.93 10.65 -4.25
C ALA A 42 14.03 10.26 -3.05
N GLN A 43 12.86 9.69 -3.32
CA GLN A 43 11.99 9.19 -2.27
C GLN A 43 12.62 8.04 -1.48
N ILE A 44 13.33 7.12 -2.15
CA ILE A 44 14.08 6.03 -1.50
C ILE A 44 15.20 6.57 -0.62
N GLU A 45 15.91 7.61 -1.05
CA GLU A 45 16.98 8.24 -0.27
C GLU A 45 16.46 8.89 1.00
N VAL A 46 15.39 9.68 0.91
CA VAL A 46 14.71 10.25 2.09
C VAL A 46 14.25 9.14 3.04
N ASN A 47 13.76 8.02 2.51
CA ASN A 47 13.34 6.88 3.35
C ASN A 47 14.51 6.21 4.05
N LYS A 48 15.66 6.12 3.37
CA LYS A 48 16.90 5.54 3.91
C LYS A 48 17.48 6.43 5.01
N GLU A 49 17.45 7.74 4.83
CA GLU A 49 17.85 8.70 5.86
C GLU A 49 16.90 8.70 7.05
N ALA A 50 15.59 8.69 6.80
CA ALA A 50 14.58 8.54 7.84
C ALA A 50 14.79 7.24 8.63
N ALA A 51 15.09 6.13 7.95
CA ALA A 51 15.38 4.84 8.59
C ALA A 51 16.68 4.83 9.40
N LYS A 52 17.66 5.68 9.08
CA LYS A 52 18.89 5.85 9.87
C LYS A 52 18.69 6.71 11.12
N SER A 53 17.60 7.47 11.19
CA SER A 53 17.35 8.33 12.35
C SER A 53 17.16 7.50 13.63
N THR A 54 17.76 7.92 14.74
CA THR A 54 17.64 7.24 16.05
C THR A 54 16.22 7.34 16.62
N ASN A 55 15.40 8.28 16.12
CA ASN A 55 14.07 8.53 16.65
C ASN A 55 13.07 7.53 16.05
N TRP A 56 12.62 6.56 16.86
CA TRP A 56 11.71 5.47 16.44
C TRP A 56 10.45 5.98 15.74
N PHE A 57 9.91 7.13 16.15
CA PHE A 57 8.73 7.72 15.51
C PHE A 57 8.98 8.22 14.08
N VAL A 58 10.21 8.59 13.74
CA VAL A 58 10.58 9.07 12.39
C VAL A 58 11.05 7.90 11.52
N ALA A 59 11.85 6.99 12.07
CA ALA A 59 12.33 5.81 11.37
C ALA A 59 11.23 4.76 11.12
N ALA A 60 10.25 4.65 12.02
CA ALA A 60 9.22 3.63 11.95
C ALA A 60 7.87 4.14 11.45
N ALA A 61 7.67 5.41 11.08
CA ALA A 61 6.33 5.91 10.69
C ALA A 61 5.71 5.17 9.49
N ARG A 62 6.49 4.81 8.45
CA ARG A 62 6.00 3.97 7.34
C ARG A 62 5.84 2.50 7.74
N PRO A 63 6.80 1.88 8.43
CA PRO A 63 6.65 0.53 8.94
C PRO A 63 5.56 0.35 10.02
N SER A 64 5.25 1.36 10.85
CA SER A 64 4.47 1.20 12.08
C SER A 64 3.07 0.69 11.80
N ILE A 65 2.44 1.17 10.73
CA ILE A 65 1.13 0.73 10.30
C ILE A 65 1.17 -0.75 9.88
N LEU A 66 2.26 -1.20 9.22
CA LEU A 66 2.48 -2.61 8.90
C LEU A 66 2.69 -3.45 10.16
N TRP A 67 3.46 -2.97 11.14
CA TRP A 67 3.67 -3.68 12.41
C TRP A 67 2.38 -3.82 13.21
N ILE A 68 1.56 -2.77 13.29
CA ILE A 68 0.26 -2.80 13.99
C ILE A 68 -0.69 -3.77 13.28
N CYS A 69 -0.75 -3.74 11.95
CA CYS A 69 -1.57 -4.64 11.17
C CYS A 69 -1.10 -6.11 11.30
N ALA A 70 0.22 -6.36 11.23
CA ALA A 70 0.81 -7.68 11.42
C ALA A 70 0.60 -8.20 12.84
N PHE A 71 0.72 -7.33 13.86
CA PHE A 71 0.44 -7.69 15.24
C PHE A 71 -1.03 -8.05 15.45
N SER A 72 -1.97 -7.28 14.89
CA SER A 72 -3.40 -7.59 14.93
C SER A 72 -3.67 -8.98 14.31
N LEU A 73 -3.17 -9.24 13.11
CA LEU A 73 -3.33 -10.55 12.45
C LEU A 73 -2.68 -11.68 13.25
N GLY A 74 -1.47 -11.46 13.81
CA GLY A 74 -0.76 -12.44 14.61
C GLY A 74 -1.48 -12.77 15.92
N VAL A 75 -2.07 -11.77 16.58
CA VAL A 75 -2.90 -11.98 17.76
C VAL A 75 -4.12 -12.83 17.41
N HIS A 76 -4.81 -12.51 16.32
CA HIS A 76 -6.02 -13.23 15.90
C HIS A 76 -5.78 -14.64 15.40
N TYR A 77 -4.78 -14.87 14.56
CA TYR A 77 -4.56 -16.16 13.92
C TYR A 77 -3.54 -17.06 14.62
N CYS A 78 -2.69 -16.51 15.50
CA CYS A 78 -1.70 -17.29 16.21
C CYS A 78 -1.97 -17.32 17.71
N ILE A 79 -2.12 -16.16 18.36
CA ILE A 79 -2.18 -16.09 19.82
C ILE A 79 -3.53 -16.56 20.36
N LEU A 80 -4.64 -16.04 19.83
CA LEU A 80 -6.01 -16.39 20.22
C LEU A 80 -6.30 -17.91 20.12
N PRO A 81 -6.07 -18.59 18.99
CA PRO A 81 -6.35 -20.03 18.89
C PRO A 81 -5.45 -20.88 19.80
N VAL A 82 -4.18 -20.49 19.98
CA VAL A 82 -3.26 -21.16 20.92
C VAL A 82 -3.72 -20.94 22.37
N ALA A 83 -4.15 -19.73 22.71
CA ALA A 83 -4.67 -19.42 24.04
C ALA A 83 -5.97 -20.18 24.35
N THR A 84 -6.90 -20.27 23.39
CA THR A 84 -8.12 -21.08 23.51
C THR A 84 -7.78 -22.56 23.68
N TRP A 85 -6.84 -23.09 22.91
CA TRP A 85 -6.37 -24.48 23.07
C TRP A 85 -5.79 -24.74 24.46
N ILE A 86 -4.92 -23.84 24.96
CA ILE A 86 -4.37 -23.94 26.31
C ILE A 86 -5.48 -23.89 27.37
N ALA A 87 -6.48 -23.01 27.20
CA ALA A 87 -7.59 -22.87 28.14
C ALA A 87 -8.45 -24.15 28.20
N VAL A 88 -8.74 -24.76 27.05
CA VAL A 88 -9.47 -26.04 26.96
C VAL A 88 -8.67 -27.17 27.64
N VAL A 89 -7.36 -27.24 27.40
CA VAL A 89 -6.48 -28.22 28.06
C VAL A 89 -6.40 -27.99 29.57
N ALA A 90 -6.49 -26.74 30.03
CA ALA A 90 -6.51 -26.37 31.44
C ALA A 90 -7.89 -26.58 32.12
N GLY A 91 -8.89 -27.07 31.39
CA GLY A 91 -10.23 -27.36 31.93
C GLY A 91 -11.14 -26.13 32.07
N THR A 92 -10.73 -24.99 31.51
CA THR A 92 -11.52 -23.76 31.47
C THR A 92 -12.11 -23.56 30.07
N ASP A 93 -13.44 -23.55 29.96
CA ASP A 93 -14.11 -23.22 28.70
C ASP A 93 -14.15 -21.70 28.50
N LEU A 94 -13.05 -21.15 28.00
CA LEU A 94 -12.92 -19.75 27.60
C LEU A 94 -13.07 -19.68 26.08
N GLN A 95 -14.26 -19.32 25.62
CA GLN A 95 -14.55 -19.07 24.22
C GLN A 95 -14.01 -17.70 23.77
N LEU A 96 -12.69 -17.52 23.88
CA LEU A 96 -11.99 -16.31 23.40
C LEU A 96 -12.14 -16.12 21.88
N GLU A 97 -12.42 -17.20 21.16
CA GLU A 97 -12.61 -17.24 19.72
C GLU A 97 -13.93 -16.59 19.26
N ALA A 98 -14.87 -16.36 20.19
CA ALA A 98 -16.13 -15.66 19.93
C ALA A 98 -15.99 -14.12 19.89
N LEU A 99 -14.78 -13.58 20.11
CA LEU A 99 -14.55 -12.15 19.98
C LEU A 99 -14.64 -11.75 18.49
N GLU A 100 -15.82 -11.30 18.06
CA GLU A 100 -16.05 -10.82 16.70
C GLU A 100 -15.12 -9.65 16.39
N PHE A 101 -14.22 -9.88 15.45
CA PHE A 101 -13.32 -8.86 14.94
C PHE A 101 -13.73 -8.51 13.51
N ASP A 102 -13.77 -7.22 13.19
CA ASP A 102 -14.09 -6.76 11.83
C ASP A 102 -12.92 -7.03 10.87
N PHE A 103 -12.93 -8.24 10.31
CA PHE A 103 -11.97 -8.67 9.29
C PHE A 103 -12.08 -7.88 7.98
N SER A 104 -13.22 -7.26 7.70
CA SER A 104 -13.44 -6.47 6.47
C SER A 104 -12.57 -5.22 6.48
N GLN A 105 -12.51 -4.51 7.60
CA GLN A 105 -11.65 -3.34 7.75
C GLN A 105 -10.17 -3.72 7.72
N LEU A 106 -9.78 -4.79 8.41
CA LEU A 106 -8.39 -5.23 8.49
C LEU A 106 -7.86 -5.64 7.12
N THR A 107 -8.60 -6.44 6.36
CA THR A 107 -8.21 -6.87 5.01
C THR A 107 -8.14 -5.71 4.02
N THR A 108 -9.06 -4.73 4.12
CA THR A 108 -9.02 -3.51 3.30
C THR A 108 -7.75 -2.70 3.54
N ILE A 109 -7.34 -2.56 4.81
CA ILE A 109 -6.11 -1.85 5.19
C ILE A 109 -4.86 -2.65 4.76
N LEU A 110 -4.87 -3.97 4.91
CA LEU A 110 -3.80 -4.86 4.46
C LEU A 110 -3.53 -4.75 2.96
N LEU A 111 -4.60 -4.81 2.16
CA LEU A 111 -4.54 -4.66 0.70
C LEU A 111 -4.08 -3.26 0.29
N ALA A 112 -4.42 -2.24 1.08
CA ALA A 112 -3.99 -0.86 0.84
C ALA A 112 -2.48 -0.69 1.06
N LEU A 113 -1.96 -1.28 2.13
CA LEU A 113 -0.55 -1.22 2.47
C LEU A 113 0.32 -2.04 1.51
N LEU A 114 -0.19 -3.17 1.01
CA LEU A 114 0.48 -4.00 -0.01
C LEU A 114 0.40 -3.39 -1.44
N GLY A 115 -0.19 -2.21 -1.60
CA GLY A 115 -0.35 -1.54 -2.90
C GLY A 115 -1.40 -2.17 -3.81
N MET A 116 -2.07 -3.23 -3.35
CA MET A 116 -3.10 -3.96 -4.08
C MET A 116 -4.46 -3.25 -4.06
N SER A 117 -4.69 -2.25 -3.21
CA SER A 117 -5.93 -1.45 -3.24
C SER A 117 -6.15 -0.64 -4.51
N SER A 118 -5.12 -0.52 -5.36
CA SER A 118 -5.25 0.10 -6.67
C SER A 118 -5.99 -0.76 -7.70
N LEU A 119 -6.17 -2.06 -7.47
CA LEU A 119 -6.91 -2.95 -8.38
C LEU A 119 -8.33 -2.43 -8.64
N ARG A 120 -9.00 -1.89 -7.62
CA ARG A 120 -10.34 -1.30 -7.74
C ARG A 120 -10.35 0.02 -8.52
N SER A 121 -9.26 0.80 -8.47
CA SER A 121 -9.09 1.96 -9.35
C SER A 121 -8.78 1.54 -10.79
N VAL A 122 -8.00 0.47 -10.99
CA VAL A 122 -7.71 -0.09 -12.31
C VAL A 122 -8.97 -0.63 -12.97
N GLU A 123 -9.85 -1.29 -12.22
CA GLU A 123 -11.16 -1.75 -12.69
C GLU A 123 -12.07 -0.59 -13.12
N LYS A 124 -12.02 0.53 -12.37
CA LYS A 124 -12.78 1.75 -12.68
C LYS A 124 -12.24 2.48 -13.92
N VAL A 125 -10.92 2.54 -14.08
CA VAL A 125 -10.27 3.12 -15.27
C VAL A 125 -10.48 2.24 -16.51
N LYS A 126 -10.51 0.91 -16.33
CA LYS A 126 -10.83 -0.04 -17.41
C LYS A 126 -12.33 -0.12 -17.74
N GLY A 127 -13.20 0.60 -17.02
CA GLY A 127 -14.64 0.61 -17.25
C GLY A 127 -15.33 -0.73 -16.99
N VAL A 128 -14.70 -1.64 -16.24
CA VAL A 128 -15.22 -2.99 -15.97
C VAL A 128 -16.12 -2.99 -14.73
N ALA A 129 -15.80 -2.15 -13.74
CA ALA A 129 -16.71 -1.87 -12.62
C ALA A 129 -17.58 -0.66 -12.97
N ARG A 130 -18.85 -0.91 -13.34
CA ARG A 130 -19.90 0.12 -13.28
C ARG A 130 -20.29 0.37 -11.84
#